data_AF-A0A9E0U9R1-F1
#
_entry.id   AF-A0A9E0U9R1-F1
#
_cell.length_a   1.000
_cell.length_b   1.000
_cell.length_c   1.000
_cell.angle_alpha   90.00
_cell.angle_beta   90.00
_cell.angle_gamma   90.00
#
_symmetry.space_group_name_H-M   'P 1'
#
loop_
_entity.id
_entity.type
_entity.pdbx_description
1 polymer ?
#
loop_
_entity_poly.entity_id
_entity_poly.type
_entity_poly.pdbx_seq_one_letter_code
_entity_poly.pdbx_strand_id
1 'polypeptide(L)'
;MKPACACRRWIASLALLCCVQVSAAPYPTDEQLRTAIEVGAGVLKTEGIELEMLDARKEGLALSLLAAGLSLESGTCLVFYNPRPTEGLTRFFDPLDEKDMPIWLGAIAVHEATHCVEQREAYLRRHFDKVLPPAFKSQGMTVRGYLSVVKSGAVETWGEALADIASVLYLKKTVPDRWIPFARGIAALRHDLAAQWPEHDTSAWLQEVIAREVGKATQQDIFDAAFRLRREVQPK
;
A
#
# COMPACT_ATOMS: atom_id res chain seq x y z
N MET A 1 -78.26 -19.16 -20.89
CA MET A 1 -77.29 -19.43 -21.96
C MET A 1 -75.96 -18.76 -21.59
N LYS A 2 -74.88 -19.54 -21.47
CA LYS A 2 -73.46 -19.08 -21.55
C LYS A 2 -73.14 -18.71 -23.02
N PRO A 3 -71.96 -18.17 -23.42
CA PRO A 3 -70.69 -17.93 -22.69
C PRO A 3 -70.06 -16.53 -22.93
N ALA A 4 -69.07 -16.11 -22.13
CA ALA A 4 -67.62 -15.96 -22.45
C ALA A 4 -67.20 -14.58 -21.87
N CYS A 5 -65.98 -14.24 -21.48
CA CYS A 5 -64.66 -14.72 -21.82
C CYS A 5 -63.68 -14.32 -20.69
N ALA A 6 -62.53 -14.99 -20.66
CA ALA A 6 -61.55 -15.04 -19.60
C ALA A 6 -60.53 -13.89 -19.58
N CYS A 7 -59.72 -13.95 -18.52
CA CYS A 7 -58.28 -13.63 -18.47
C CYS A 7 -57.80 -12.24 -18.02
N ARG A 8 -57.24 -12.26 -16.79
CA ARG A 8 -55.85 -11.89 -16.43
C ARG A 8 -55.29 -10.57 -16.97
N ARG A 9 -55.11 -9.61 -16.07
CA ARG A 9 -54.03 -8.60 -16.12
C ARG A 9 -53.43 -8.49 -14.71
N TRP A 10 -52.42 -9.30 -14.39
CA TRP A 10 -51.00 -8.91 -14.39
C TRP A 10 -50.74 -7.62 -13.61
N ILE A 11 -50.45 -7.81 -12.32
CA ILE A 11 -49.75 -6.85 -11.46
C ILE A 11 -48.29 -6.85 -11.95
N ALA A 12 -47.86 -5.76 -12.57
CA ALA A 12 -46.46 -5.53 -12.90
C ALA A 12 -46.20 -4.02 -12.89
N SER A 13 -46.10 -3.45 -11.70
CA SER A 13 -45.53 -2.12 -11.52
C SER A 13 -44.06 -2.30 -11.16
N LEU A 14 -43.26 -2.24 -12.21
CA LEU A 14 -41.82 -2.02 -12.27
C LEU A 14 -41.22 -1.50 -10.96
N ALA A 15 -40.39 -2.33 -10.34
CA ALA A 15 -39.35 -1.85 -9.44
C ALA A 15 -38.43 -0.94 -10.26
N LEU A 16 -38.52 0.36 -10.01
CA LEU A 16 -37.53 1.34 -10.46
C LEU A 16 -36.25 1.07 -9.67
N LEU A 17 -35.51 0.04 -10.07
CA LEU A 17 -34.10 -0.10 -9.75
C LEU A 17 -33.42 1.10 -10.38
N CYS A 18 -33.21 2.15 -9.57
CA CYS A 18 -32.20 3.14 -9.86
C CYS A 18 -30.88 2.39 -10.01
N CYS A 19 -30.54 2.04 -11.25
CA CYS A 19 -29.19 1.80 -11.67
C CYS A 19 -28.44 3.11 -11.43
N VAL A 20 -27.99 3.31 -10.20
CA VAL A 20 -26.89 4.23 -9.93
C VAL A 20 -25.75 3.61 -10.71
N GLN A 21 -25.46 4.18 -11.87
CA GLN A 21 -24.20 3.93 -12.55
C GLN A 21 -23.14 4.41 -11.57
N VAL A 22 -22.58 3.48 -10.81
CA VAL A 22 -21.32 3.72 -10.10
C VAL A 22 -20.32 3.93 -11.22
N SER A 23 -20.10 5.19 -11.60
CA SER A 23 -19.01 5.54 -12.49
C SER A 23 -17.75 5.08 -11.79
N ALA A 24 -17.05 4.13 -12.41
CA ALA A 24 -15.69 3.75 -12.06
C ALA A 24 -14.88 5.02 -11.79
N ALA A 25 -14.18 5.10 -10.67
CA ALA A 25 -13.31 6.24 -10.42
C ALA A 25 -12.28 6.33 -11.57
N PRO A 26 -12.01 7.54 -12.10
CA PRO A 26 -10.93 7.70 -13.06
C PRO A 26 -9.60 7.32 -12.42
N TYR A 27 -8.66 6.86 -13.24
CA TYR A 27 -7.28 6.64 -12.81
C TYR A 27 -6.73 7.89 -12.08
N PRO A 28 -5.89 7.74 -11.03
CA PRO A 28 -5.41 8.86 -10.22
C PRO A 28 -4.88 10.04 -11.03
N THR A 29 -5.31 11.25 -10.68
CA THR A 29 -4.80 12.49 -11.27
C THR A 29 -3.42 12.85 -10.70
N ASP A 30 -2.68 13.72 -11.41
CA ASP A 30 -1.43 14.31 -10.90
C ASP A 30 -1.65 14.93 -9.51
N GLU A 31 -2.68 15.76 -9.36
CA GLU A 31 -3.00 16.42 -8.09
C GLU A 31 -3.31 15.42 -6.95
N GLN A 32 -4.06 14.35 -7.24
CA GLN A 32 -4.35 13.30 -6.26
C GLN A 32 -3.07 12.56 -5.81
N LEU A 33 -2.15 12.26 -6.74
CA LEU A 33 -0.87 11.63 -6.41
C LEU A 33 0.01 12.56 -5.58
N ARG A 34 0.11 13.84 -5.96
CA ARG A 34 0.91 14.83 -5.21
C ARG A 34 0.37 15.00 -3.79
N THR A 35 -0.95 15.11 -3.63
CA THR A 35 -1.61 15.17 -2.32
C THR A 35 -1.33 13.91 -1.48
N ALA A 36 -1.33 12.73 -2.09
CA ALA A 36 -0.99 11.50 -1.40
C ALA A 36 0.48 11.45 -0.95
N ILE A 37 1.40 11.95 -1.77
CA ILE A 37 2.82 12.02 -1.41
C ILE A 37 3.04 12.97 -0.23
N GLU A 38 2.26 14.06 -0.12
CA GLU A 38 2.27 14.94 1.06
C GLU A 38 1.83 14.21 2.35
N VAL A 39 0.94 13.21 2.25
CA VAL A 39 0.63 12.31 3.38
C VAL A 39 1.87 11.52 3.79
N GLY A 40 2.59 10.93 2.83
CA GLY A 40 3.84 10.23 3.06
C GLY A 40 4.90 11.13 3.73
N ALA A 41 5.04 12.36 3.25
CA ALA A 41 5.94 13.37 3.83
C ALA A 41 5.56 13.69 5.28
N GLY A 42 4.26 13.82 5.56
CA GLY A 42 3.75 14.04 6.92
C GLY A 42 4.11 12.92 7.90
N VAL A 43 4.09 11.66 7.46
CA VAL A 43 4.51 10.51 8.28
C VAL A 43 6.05 10.47 8.41
N LEU A 44 6.82 10.69 7.34
CA LEU A 44 8.29 10.72 7.39
C LEU A 44 8.86 11.81 8.29
N LYS A 45 8.13 12.92 8.46
CA LYS A 45 8.53 14.00 9.35
C LYS A 45 8.68 13.54 10.81
N THR A 46 7.91 12.54 11.27
CA THR A 46 8.07 11.99 12.64
C THR A 46 9.40 11.27 12.81
N GLU A 47 9.95 10.77 11.71
CA GLU A 47 11.27 10.17 11.64
C GLU A 47 12.39 11.19 11.42
N GLY A 48 12.08 12.45 11.13
CA GLY A 48 13.06 13.46 10.73
C GLY A 48 13.67 13.15 9.35
N ILE A 49 12.89 12.57 8.44
CA ILE A 49 13.26 12.37 7.04
C ILE A 49 12.49 13.40 6.21
N GLU A 50 13.22 14.22 5.45
CA GLU A 50 12.62 15.09 4.43
C GLU A 50 12.27 14.27 3.19
N LEU A 51 11.19 14.68 2.50
CA LEU A 51 10.74 14.06 1.26
C LEU A 51 10.87 15.04 0.09
N GLU A 52 11.42 14.56 -1.01
CA GLU A 52 11.41 15.24 -2.30
C GLU A 52 10.57 14.47 -3.31
N MET A 53 9.73 15.19 -4.04
CA MET A 53 8.80 14.64 -5.02
C MET A 53 9.33 14.87 -6.43
N LEU A 54 9.41 13.81 -7.23
CA LEU A 54 9.96 13.83 -8.59
C LEU A 54 8.95 13.26 -9.59
N ASP A 55 8.77 13.94 -10.73
CA ASP A 55 7.96 13.42 -11.83
C ASP A 55 8.77 12.35 -12.57
N ALA A 56 8.36 11.08 -12.42
CA ALA A 56 9.06 9.93 -12.95
C ALA A 56 9.36 10.07 -14.46
N ARG A 57 8.43 10.65 -15.23
CA ARG A 57 8.58 10.76 -16.69
C ARG A 57 9.62 11.79 -17.08
N LYS A 58 9.77 12.87 -16.29
CA LYS A 58 10.85 13.86 -16.50
C LYS A 58 12.22 13.27 -16.22
N GLU A 59 12.27 12.28 -15.33
CA GLU A 59 13.46 11.51 -14.97
C GLU A 59 13.68 10.26 -15.86
N GLY A 60 12.87 10.07 -16.90
CA GLY A 60 13.00 8.93 -17.83
C GLY A 60 12.50 7.59 -17.29
N LEU A 61 11.72 7.59 -16.21
CA LEU A 61 11.12 6.42 -15.58
C LEU A 61 9.64 6.29 -16.01
N ALA A 62 9.21 5.08 -16.40
CA ALA A 62 7.89 4.85 -16.99
C ALA A 62 7.00 3.81 -16.26
N LEU A 63 7.58 3.01 -15.36
CA LEU A 63 6.96 1.74 -14.96
C LEU A 63 5.96 1.87 -13.80
N SER A 64 6.32 2.52 -12.69
CA SER A 64 5.53 2.49 -11.45
C SER A 64 4.68 3.75 -11.24
N LEU A 65 3.49 3.57 -10.63
CA LEU A 65 2.62 4.68 -10.21
C LEU A 65 3.33 5.59 -9.21
N LEU A 66 3.89 4.99 -8.16
CA LEU A 66 4.81 5.60 -7.21
C LEU A 66 6.00 4.65 -7.02
N ALA A 67 7.17 5.21 -6.69
CA ALA A 67 8.34 4.47 -6.23
C ALA A 67 9.15 5.38 -5.30
N ALA A 68 9.75 4.81 -4.27
CA ALA A 68 10.57 5.59 -3.33
C ALA A 68 11.94 4.98 -3.04
N GLY A 69 12.90 5.85 -2.72
CA GLY A 69 14.22 5.45 -2.27
C GLY A 69 14.93 6.55 -1.49
N LEU A 70 15.82 6.15 -0.58
CA LEU A 70 16.63 7.05 0.22
C LEU A 70 17.87 7.48 -0.56
N SER A 71 18.04 8.78 -0.76
CA SER A 71 19.33 9.35 -1.17
C SER A 71 20.34 9.18 -0.04
N LEU A 72 21.39 8.38 -0.27
CA LEU A 72 22.44 8.17 0.74
C LEU A 72 23.35 9.40 0.93
N GLU A 73 23.37 10.30 -0.05
CA GLU A 73 24.14 11.54 0.02
C GLU A 73 23.45 12.57 0.92
N SER A 74 22.16 12.80 0.73
CA SER A 74 21.41 13.83 1.46
C SER A 74 20.60 13.30 2.64
N GLY A 75 20.35 11.99 2.70
CA GLY A 75 19.41 11.39 3.66
C GLY A 75 17.94 11.69 3.36
N THR A 76 17.64 12.26 2.20
CA THR A 76 16.28 12.61 1.74
C THR A 76 15.58 11.38 1.15
N CYS A 77 14.29 11.22 1.42
CA CYS A 77 13.44 10.25 0.71
C CYS A 77 13.01 10.85 -0.63
N LEU A 78 13.40 10.22 -1.73
CA LEU A 78 12.99 10.60 -3.07
C LEU A 78 11.77 9.77 -3.45
N VAL A 79 10.65 10.41 -3.77
CA VAL A 79 9.43 9.75 -4.26
C VAL A 79 9.18 10.15 -5.70
N PHE A 80 9.26 9.17 -6.59
CA PHE A 80 8.94 9.30 -7.99
C PHE A 80 7.46 8.99 -8.19
N TYR A 81 6.77 9.82 -8.98
CA TYR A 81 5.37 9.58 -9.30
C TYR A 81 5.12 9.62 -10.81
N ASN A 82 4.23 8.75 -11.27
CA ASN A 82 3.80 8.68 -12.66
C ASN A 82 2.27 8.61 -12.73
N PRO A 83 1.57 9.64 -13.23
CA PRO A 83 0.12 9.59 -13.39
C PRO A 83 -0.34 8.68 -14.54
N ARG A 84 0.59 8.16 -15.36
CA ARG A 84 0.31 7.28 -16.51
C ARG A 84 1.40 6.20 -16.67
N PRO A 85 1.52 5.26 -15.72
CA PRO A 85 2.47 4.17 -15.82
C PRO A 85 2.08 3.18 -16.91
N THR A 86 3.08 2.54 -17.53
CA THR A 86 2.86 1.48 -18.53
C THR A 86 2.30 0.20 -17.90
N GLU A 87 2.61 -0.05 -16.64
CA GLU A 87 2.16 -1.20 -15.84
C GLU A 87 1.19 -0.74 -14.74
N GLY A 88 0.25 0.13 -15.11
CA GLY A 88 -0.64 0.77 -14.15
C GLY A 88 -1.64 -0.16 -13.47
N LEU A 89 -2.00 0.20 -12.23
CA LEU A 89 -3.01 -0.47 -11.41
C LEU A 89 -4.46 -0.17 -11.85
N THR A 90 -4.72 -0.01 -13.15
CA THR A 90 -6.03 0.45 -13.66
C THR A 90 -7.17 -0.43 -13.17
N ARG A 91 -7.03 -1.76 -13.29
CA ARG A 91 -8.04 -2.72 -12.82
C ARG A 91 -8.35 -2.63 -11.33
N PHE A 92 -7.37 -2.18 -10.53
CA PHE A 92 -7.55 -1.98 -9.10
C PHE A 92 -8.33 -0.70 -8.79
N PHE A 93 -8.07 0.38 -9.54
CA PHE A 93 -8.75 1.66 -9.34
C PHE A 93 -10.16 1.72 -9.95
N ASP A 94 -10.39 1.01 -11.06
CA ASP A 94 -11.67 0.98 -11.78
C ASP A 94 -12.91 0.74 -10.87
N PRO A 95 -12.92 -0.24 -9.95
CA PRO A 95 -14.10 -0.49 -9.11
C PRO A 95 -14.22 0.43 -7.89
N LEU A 96 -13.27 1.34 -7.65
CA LEU A 96 -13.25 2.15 -6.43
C LEU A 96 -14.23 3.33 -6.51
N ASP A 97 -14.82 3.68 -5.37
CA ASP A 97 -15.56 4.92 -5.22
C ASP A 97 -14.56 6.09 -5.20
N GLU A 98 -14.82 7.13 -6.00
CA GLU A 98 -13.96 8.31 -6.11
C GLU A 98 -13.70 8.95 -4.73
N LYS A 99 -14.69 8.92 -3.82
CA LYS A 99 -14.55 9.47 -2.46
C LYS A 99 -13.52 8.73 -1.61
N ASP A 100 -13.23 7.48 -1.94
CA ASP A 100 -12.30 6.61 -1.22
C ASP A 100 -10.89 6.67 -1.84
N MET A 101 -10.72 7.25 -3.04
CA MET A 101 -9.44 7.39 -3.73
C MET A 101 -8.35 8.05 -2.87
N PRO A 102 -8.61 9.16 -2.14
CA PRO A 102 -7.58 9.77 -1.30
C PRO A 102 -7.07 8.84 -0.17
N ILE A 103 -7.93 7.96 0.34
CA ILE A 103 -7.57 7.00 1.40
C ILE A 103 -6.61 5.94 0.84
N TRP A 104 -6.94 5.41 -0.35
CA TRP A 104 -6.11 4.44 -1.06
C TRP A 104 -4.73 5.01 -1.41
N LEU A 105 -4.71 6.19 -2.05
CA LEU A 105 -3.46 6.81 -2.46
C LEU A 105 -2.59 7.19 -1.26
N GLY A 106 -3.19 7.69 -0.16
CA GLY A 106 -2.44 7.95 1.07
C GLY A 106 -1.80 6.68 1.64
N ALA A 107 -2.51 5.54 1.62
CA ALA A 107 -1.94 4.27 2.06
C ALA A 107 -0.80 3.77 1.15
N ILE A 108 -0.91 3.95 -0.17
CA ILE A 108 0.15 3.63 -1.13
C ILE A 108 1.35 4.57 -0.93
N ALA A 109 1.14 5.86 -0.70
CA ALA A 109 2.24 6.78 -0.43
C ALA A 109 3.00 6.45 0.88
N VAL A 110 2.28 6.00 1.91
CA VAL A 110 2.91 5.51 3.15
C VAL A 110 3.67 4.20 2.93
N HIS A 111 3.17 3.30 2.06
CA HIS A 111 3.90 2.11 1.64
C HIS A 111 5.28 2.52 1.10
N GLU A 112 5.29 3.39 0.09
CA GLU A 112 6.52 3.84 -0.55
C GLU A 112 7.46 4.56 0.43
N ALA A 113 6.92 5.46 1.25
CA ALA A 113 7.70 6.16 2.28
C ALA A 113 8.40 5.18 3.26
N THR A 114 7.80 4.02 3.52
CA THR A 114 8.37 3.02 4.44
C THR A 114 9.66 2.42 3.88
N HIS A 115 9.80 2.29 2.56
CA HIS A 115 11.05 1.84 1.93
C HIS A 115 12.22 2.78 2.27
N CYS A 116 11.99 4.09 2.30
CA CYS A 116 13.01 5.06 2.72
C CYS A 116 13.42 4.87 4.20
N VAL A 117 12.46 4.56 5.08
CA VAL A 117 12.74 4.29 6.49
C VAL A 117 13.57 3.01 6.65
N GLU A 118 13.19 1.93 5.97
CA GLU A 118 13.96 0.68 5.98
C GLU A 118 15.39 0.89 5.49
N GLN A 119 15.54 1.57 4.36
CA GLN A 119 16.85 1.89 3.79
C GLN A 119 17.70 2.75 4.74
N ARG A 120 17.09 3.67 5.49
CA ARG A 120 17.81 4.48 6.49
C ARG A 120 18.30 3.63 7.64
N GLU A 121 17.47 2.73 8.15
CA GLU A 121 17.86 1.78 9.19
C GLU A 121 19.03 0.91 8.74
N ALA A 122 19.03 0.47 7.48
CA ALA A 122 20.10 -0.36 6.93
C ALA A 122 21.40 0.40 6.61
N TYR A 123 21.31 1.49 5.85
CA TYR A 123 22.47 2.12 5.21
C TYR A 123 23.11 3.21 6.06
N LEU A 124 22.31 3.97 6.82
CA LEU A 124 22.81 5.07 7.64
C LEU A 124 22.99 4.64 9.10
N ARG A 125 21.96 4.01 9.69
CA ARG A 125 21.97 3.60 11.11
C ARG A 125 22.61 2.23 11.36
N ARG A 126 22.66 1.38 10.34
CA ARG A 126 23.22 0.02 10.40
C ARG A 126 22.51 -0.89 11.41
N HIS A 127 21.21 -0.67 11.62
CA HIS A 127 20.34 -1.52 12.44
C HIS A 127 19.89 -2.75 11.62
N PHE A 128 20.84 -3.62 11.28
CA PHE A 128 20.57 -4.79 10.46
C PHE A 128 19.61 -5.79 11.10
N ASP A 129 19.48 -5.77 12.43
CA ASP A 129 18.51 -6.54 13.19
C ASP A 129 17.06 -6.08 12.99
N LYS A 130 16.83 -4.83 12.56
CA LYS A 130 15.49 -4.33 12.18
C LYS A 130 15.11 -4.74 10.76
N VAL A 131 16.08 -4.74 9.84
CA VAL A 131 15.81 -4.85 8.39
C VAL A 131 15.99 -6.25 7.82
N LEU A 132 16.76 -7.13 8.48
CA LEU A 132 16.93 -8.51 8.03
C LEU A 132 15.83 -9.42 8.60
N PRO A 133 15.42 -10.46 7.84
CA PRO A 133 14.57 -11.52 8.39
C PRO A 133 15.25 -12.20 9.58
N PRO A 134 14.49 -12.71 10.58
CA PRO A 134 15.05 -13.35 11.77
C PRO A 134 15.98 -14.54 11.49
N ALA A 135 15.82 -15.21 10.35
CA ALA A 135 16.67 -16.33 9.92
C ALA A 135 18.08 -15.90 9.49
N PHE A 136 18.30 -14.61 9.21
CA PHE A 136 19.58 -14.06 8.77
C PHE A 136 20.42 -13.61 9.96
N LYS A 137 21.74 -13.78 9.86
CA LYS A 137 22.67 -13.26 10.87
C LYS A 137 22.85 -11.75 10.68
N SER A 138 22.45 -10.96 11.68
CA SER A 138 22.69 -9.51 11.72
C SER A 138 24.05 -9.14 12.32
N GLN A 139 24.58 -9.96 13.24
CA GLN A 139 25.87 -9.68 13.88
C GLN A 139 27.03 -9.75 12.86
N GLY A 140 27.83 -8.69 12.80
CA GLY A 140 28.94 -8.57 11.84
C GLY A 140 28.49 -8.26 10.41
N MET A 141 27.20 -8.03 10.18
CA MET A 141 26.70 -7.57 8.88
C MET A 141 27.28 -6.20 8.55
N THR A 142 27.63 -6.00 7.27
CA THR A 142 28.11 -4.72 6.74
C THR A 142 27.12 -4.19 5.71
N VAL A 143 27.18 -2.89 5.40
CA VAL A 143 26.36 -2.30 4.32
C VAL A 143 26.56 -3.03 2.99
N ARG A 144 27.81 -3.38 2.65
CA ARG A 144 28.12 -4.15 1.43
C ARG A 144 27.50 -5.55 1.46
N GLY A 145 27.56 -6.22 2.61
CA GLY A 145 26.92 -7.52 2.81
C GLY A 145 25.40 -7.44 2.66
N TYR A 146 24.78 -6.44 3.26
CA TYR A 146 23.34 -6.21 3.13
C TYR A 146 22.94 -5.89 1.68
N LEU A 147 23.70 -5.05 0.97
CA LEU A 147 23.48 -4.81 -0.46
C LEU A 147 23.55 -6.08 -1.31
N SER A 148 24.44 -7.02 -0.97
CA SER A 148 24.49 -8.32 -1.64
C SER A 148 23.23 -9.16 -1.39
N VAL A 149 22.64 -9.09 -0.19
CA VAL A 149 21.39 -9.78 0.16
C VAL A 149 20.19 -9.14 -0.56
N VAL A 150 20.13 -7.82 -0.63
CA VAL A 150 19.08 -7.10 -1.37
C VAL A 150 19.15 -7.46 -2.86
N LYS A 151 20.35 -7.41 -3.46
CA LYS A 151 20.55 -7.75 -4.89
C LYS A 151 20.23 -9.20 -5.24
N SER A 152 20.19 -10.10 -4.26
CA SER A 152 19.81 -11.49 -4.50
C SER A 152 18.29 -11.71 -4.43
N GLY A 153 17.50 -10.67 -4.16
CA GLY A 153 16.05 -10.74 -3.97
C GLY A 153 15.61 -11.43 -2.67
N ALA A 154 16.55 -11.83 -1.81
CA ALA A 154 16.27 -12.72 -0.68
C ALA A 154 15.46 -12.06 0.45
N VAL A 155 15.29 -10.74 0.39
CA VAL A 155 14.59 -9.92 1.39
C VAL A 155 13.53 -9.02 0.78
N GLU A 156 13.21 -9.16 -0.52
CA GLU A 156 12.24 -8.30 -1.19
C GLU A 156 10.86 -8.40 -0.54
N THR A 157 10.27 -9.59 -0.48
CA THR A 157 8.99 -9.83 0.22
C THR A 157 9.02 -9.39 1.68
N TRP A 158 10.19 -9.47 2.33
CA TRP A 158 10.35 -9.00 3.70
C TRP A 158 10.26 -7.47 3.81
N GLY A 159 10.91 -6.73 2.92
CA GLY A 159 10.79 -5.27 2.82
C GLY A 159 9.38 -4.83 2.46
N GLU A 160 8.79 -5.46 1.45
CA GLU A 160 7.40 -5.26 1.01
C GLU A 160 6.38 -5.49 2.15
N ALA A 161 6.58 -6.53 2.97
CA ALA A 161 5.71 -6.80 4.13
C ALA A 161 5.78 -5.68 5.18
N LEU A 162 6.94 -5.03 5.37
CA LEU A 162 7.05 -3.88 6.28
C LEU A 162 6.22 -2.71 5.78
N ALA A 163 6.37 -2.38 4.50
CA ALA A 163 5.69 -1.28 3.85
C ALA A 163 4.16 -1.46 3.90
N ASP A 164 3.67 -2.67 3.64
CA ASP A 164 2.22 -2.96 3.73
C ASP A 164 1.68 -2.91 5.16
N ILE A 165 2.44 -3.38 6.14
CA ILE A 165 2.07 -3.25 7.56
C ILE A 165 1.96 -1.78 7.95
N ALA A 166 2.91 -0.95 7.52
CA ALA A 166 2.86 0.50 7.78
C ALA A 166 1.63 1.16 7.13
N SER A 167 1.27 0.77 5.91
CA SER A 167 0.03 1.23 5.25
C SER A 167 -1.23 0.84 6.02
N VAL A 168 -1.30 -0.38 6.54
CA VAL A 168 -2.44 -0.82 7.37
C VAL A 168 -2.51 -0.07 8.70
N LEU A 169 -1.37 0.18 9.35
CA LEU A 169 -1.30 0.99 10.56
C LEU A 169 -1.73 2.44 10.30
N TYR A 170 -1.33 3.01 9.15
CA TYR A 170 -1.81 4.31 8.70
C TYR A 170 -3.32 4.33 8.52
N LEU A 171 -3.90 3.36 7.80
CA LEU A 171 -5.35 3.24 7.61
C LEU A 171 -6.09 3.15 8.95
N LYS A 172 -5.57 2.35 9.88
CA LYS A 172 -6.14 2.22 11.23
C LYS A 172 -6.13 3.55 11.99
N LYS A 173 -5.10 4.36 11.80
CA LYS A 173 -4.96 5.68 12.43
C LYS A 173 -5.89 6.73 11.81
N THR A 174 -6.04 6.74 10.49
CA THR A 174 -6.73 7.81 9.75
C THR A 174 -8.21 7.54 9.51
N VAL A 175 -8.60 6.28 9.34
CA VAL A 175 -9.98 5.85 9.11
C VAL A 175 -10.36 4.69 10.04
N PRO A 176 -10.31 4.90 11.38
CA PRO A 176 -10.42 3.83 12.38
C PRO A 176 -11.73 3.03 12.32
N ASP A 177 -12.82 3.61 11.80
CA ASP A 177 -14.11 2.91 11.67
C ASP A 177 -14.22 2.09 10.37
N ARG A 178 -13.31 2.31 9.42
CA ARG A 178 -13.37 1.75 8.06
C ARG A 178 -12.09 1.04 7.60
N TRP A 179 -11.04 0.99 8.42
CA TRP A 179 -9.72 0.50 8.00
C TRP A 179 -9.72 -0.97 7.56
N ILE A 180 -10.59 -1.83 8.11
CA ILE A 180 -10.62 -3.27 7.78
C ILE A 180 -10.93 -3.51 6.30
N PRO A 181 -12.01 -2.95 5.71
CA PRO A 181 -12.25 -3.01 4.27
C PRO A 181 -11.06 -2.58 3.41
N PHE A 182 -10.41 -1.46 3.75
CA PHE A 182 -9.23 -0.97 3.01
C PHE A 182 -8.06 -1.93 3.14
N ALA A 183 -7.73 -2.40 4.34
CA ALA A 183 -6.65 -3.34 4.57
C ALA A 183 -6.86 -4.66 3.81
N ARG A 184 -8.10 -5.17 3.76
CA ARG A 184 -8.44 -6.36 2.97
C ARG A 184 -8.26 -6.14 1.48
N GLY A 185 -8.60 -4.95 0.96
CA GLY A 185 -8.37 -4.64 -0.44
C GLY A 185 -6.89 -4.43 -0.77
N ILE A 186 -6.05 -3.94 0.15
CA ILE A 186 -4.58 -3.99 0.00
C ILE A 186 -4.14 -5.46 -0.11
N ALA A 187 -4.58 -6.33 0.81
CA ALA A 187 -4.20 -7.74 0.77
C ALA A 187 -4.61 -8.44 -0.53
N ALA A 188 -5.80 -8.13 -1.06
CA ALA A 188 -6.27 -8.64 -2.35
C ALA A 188 -5.41 -8.09 -3.51
N LEU A 189 -5.14 -6.78 -3.53
CA LEU A 189 -4.28 -6.16 -4.53
C LEU A 189 -2.90 -6.84 -4.58
N ARG A 190 -2.30 -7.08 -3.42
CA ARG A 190 -0.96 -7.68 -3.32
C ARG A 190 -0.93 -9.13 -3.80
N HIS A 191 -1.98 -9.89 -3.49
CA HIS A 191 -2.16 -11.23 -4.03
C HIS A 191 -2.35 -11.22 -5.56
N ASP A 192 -3.12 -10.27 -6.11
CA ASP A 192 -3.33 -10.17 -7.55
C ASP A 192 -2.03 -9.77 -8.29
N LEU A 193 -1.24 -8.85 -7.70
CA LEU A 193 0.05 -8.41 -8.24
C LEU A 193 1.10 -9.54 -8.24
N ALA A 194 0.98 -10.50 -7.33
CA ALA A 194 1.88 -11.65 -7.25
C ALA A 194 1.94 -12.50 -8.51
N ALA A 195 0.90 -12.46 -9.35
CA ALA A 195 0.89 -13.14 -10.65
C ALA A 195 1.97 -12.61 -11.60
N GLN A 196 2.38 -11.34 -11.43
CA GLN A 196 3.44 -10.70 -12.21
C GLN A 196 4.73 -10.51 -11.39
N TRP A 197 4.60 -10.19 -10.11
CA TRP A 197 5.71 -9.90 -9.18
C TRP A 197 5.54 -10.72 -7.91
N PRO A 198 5.99 -12.00 -7.88
CA PRO A 198 5.77 -12.89 -6.74
C PRO A 198 6.27 -12.34 -5.41
N GLU A 199 7.32 -11.53 -5.42
CA GLU A 199 7.89 -10.86 -4.28
C GLU A 199 6.91 -9.90 -3.57
N HIS A 200 5.89 -9.41 -4.28
CA HIS A 200 4.83 -8.55 -3.75
C HIS A 200 3.71 -9.31 -3.04
N ASP A 201 3.71 -10.66 -3.00
CA ASP A 201 2.69 -11.41 -2.27
C ASP A 201 2.92 -11.36 -0.75
N THR A 202 2.47 -10.26 -0.16
CA THR A 202 2.47 -10.05 1.29
C THR A 202 1.10 -10.35 1.90
N SER A 203 0.17 -10.93 1.12
CA SER A 203 -1.23 -11.07 1.51
C SER A 203 -1.38 -11.85 2.82
N ALA A 204 -0.57 -12.88 3.05
CA ALA A 204 -0.57 -13.67 4.28
C ALA A 204 -0.15 -12.86 5.53
N TRP A 205 0.86 -11.97 5.41
CA TRP A 205 1.22 -11.03 6.48
C TRP A 205 0.04 -10.11 6.80
N LEU A 206 -0.57 -9.55 5.77
CA LEU A 206 -1.69 -8.63 5.93
C LEU A 206 -2.92 -9.28 6.58
N GLN A 207 -3.26 -10.52 6.21
CA GLN A 207 -4.38 -11.24 6.84
C GLN A 207 -4.13 -11.49 8.34
N GLU A 208 -2.92 -11.87 8.72
CA GLU A 208 -2.57 -12.08 10.13
C GLU A 208 -2.61 -10.76 10.92
N VAL A 209 -2.12 -9.65 10.34
CA VAL A 209 -2.19 -8.31 10.94
C VAL A 209 -3.64 -7.88 11.14
N ILE A 210 -4.50 -8.08 10.13
CA ILE A 210 -5.93 -7.79 10.23
C ILE A 210 -6.58 -8.64 11.33
N ALA A 211 -6.29 -9.94 11.37
CA ALA A 211 -6.87 -10.89 12.33
C ALA A 211 -6.47 -10.60 13.78
N ARG A 212 -5.26 -10.08 14.03
CA ARG A 212 -4.80 -9.67 15.36
C ARG A 212 -5.48 -8.39 15.88
N GLU A 213 -6.30 -7.74 15.04
CA GLU A 213 -6.93 -6.45 15.33
C GLU A 213 -5.96 -5.41 15.90
N VAL A 214 -4.66 -5.48 15.53
CA VAL A 214 -3.50 -4.87 16.22
C VAL A 214 -3.90 -3.68 17.09
N GLY A 215 -4.08 -3.94 18.39
CA GLY A 215 -4.79 -3.04 19.31
C GLY A 215 -4.12 -1.69 19.50
N LYS A 216 -4.95 -0.63 19.64
CA LYS A 216 -4.64 0.74 20.12
C LYS A 216 -3.24 1.30 19.79
N ALA A 217 -2.75 1.15 18.55
CA ALA A 217 -1.55 1.86 18.09
C ALA A 217 -1.81 3.38 17.89
N THR A 218 -2.61 4.00 18.75
CA THR A 218 -3.03 5.40 18.60
C THR A 218 -1.96 6.39 19.08
N GLN A 219 -0.85 5.92 19.66
CA GLN A 219 0.25 6.77 20.15
C GLN A 219 1.67 6.28 19.78
N GLN A 220 1.82 5.11 19.17
CA GLN A 220 3.14 4.63 18.75
C GLN A 220 3.49 5.17 17.37
N ASP A 221 4.78 5.41 17.14
CA ASP A 221 5.30 5.67 15.80
C ASP A 221 4.92 4.50 14.87
N ILE A 222 4.44 4.84 13.67
CA ILE A 222 3.91 3.85 12.71
C ILE A 222 5.01 2.89 12.26
N PHE A 223 6.24 3.38 12.06
CA PHE A 223 7.32 2.59 11.53
C PHE A 223 7.90 1.65 12.59
N ASP A 224 8.11 2.12 13.82
CA ASP A 224 8.55 1.23 14.90
C ASP A 224 7.50 0.15 15.22
N ALA A 225 6.21 0.49 15.15
CA ALA A 225 5.13 -0.50 15.24
C ALA A 225 5.17 -1.49 14.07
N ALA A 226 5.42 -1.02 12.84
CA ALA A 226 5.53 -1.88 11.66
C ALA A 226 6.72 -2.85 11.76
N PHE A 227 7.90 -2.37 12.16
CA PHE A 227 9.08 -3.22 12.36
C PHE A 227 8.82 -4.32 13.38
N ARG A 228 8.17 -3.98 14.50
CA ARG A 228 7.82 -4.94 15.54
C ARG A 228 6.84 -5.98 15.00
N LEU A 229 5.74 -5.55 14.38
CA LEU A 229 4.71 -6.45 13.86
C LEU A 229 5.25 -7.38 12.77
N ARG A 230 6.07 -6.88 11.83
CA ARG A 230 6.70 -7.71 10.80
C ARG A 230 7.47 -8.88 11.41
N ARG A 231 8.13 -8.68 12.55
CA ARG A 231 8.87 -9.75 13.24
C ARG A 231 7.97 -10.74 14.00
N GLU A 232 6.85 -10.26 14.53
CA GLU A 232 5.86 -11.06 15.27
C GLU A 232 4.91 -11.83 14.34
N VAL A 233 4.73 -11.36 13.12
CA VAL A 233 3.89 -11.95 12.07
C VAL A 233 4.79 -12.79 11.17
N GLN A 234 4.77 -14.10 11.41
CA GLN A 234 5.47 -15.09 10.59
C GLN A 234 4.41 -15.99 9.95
N PRO A 235 3.85 -15.60 8.79
CA PRO A 235 2.89 -16.44 8.11
C PRO A 235 3.54 -17.79 7.77
N LYS A 236 2.79 -18.86 8.00
CA LYS A 236 3.22 -20.24 7.79
C LYS A 236 2.95 -20.70 6.37
#